data_AF-A0A957SFB1-F1
#
_entry.id   AF-A0A957SFB1-F1
#
_cell.length_a   1.000
_cell.length_b   1.000
_cell.length_c   1.000
_cell.angle_alpha   90.00
_cell.angle_beta   90.00
_cell.angle_gamma   90.00
#
_symmetry.space_group_name_H-M   'P 1'
#
loop_
_entity.id
_entity.type
_entity.pdbx_description
1 polymer ?
#
loop_
_entity_poly.entity_id
_entity_poly.type
_entity_poly.pdbx_seq_one_letter_code
_entity_poly.pdbx_strand_id
1 'polypeptide(L)' 'LNEPLLQEIARLTNGAYFYAEDADALREIYKNIDLQLTIKGDAMEVTALLAGASFFMLLIGGAFSMYWLGRLP' A
#
# COMPACT_ATOMS: atom_id res chain seq x y z
N LEU A 1 8.20 -0.34 36.33
CA LEU A 1 7.62 -0.60 34.99
C LEU A 1 8.69 -1.30 34.16
N ASN A 2 8.35 -2.22 33.25
CA ASN A 2 9.35 -2.93 32.45
C ASN A 2 9.83 -2.06 31.27
N GLU A 3 10.69 -1.10 31.55
CA GLU A 3 11.35 -0.21 30.58
C GLU A 3 11.98 -0.92 29.37
N PRO A 4 12.72 -2.04 29.52
CA PRO A 4 13.32 -2.73 28.38
C PRO A 4 12.27 -3.28 27.40
N LEU A 5 11.11 -3.73 27.90
CA LEU A 5 10.02 -4.21 27.05
C LEU A 5 9.41 -3.07 26.23
N LEU A 6 9.29 -1.88 26.82
CA LEU A 6 8.71 -0.72 26.14
C LEU A 6 9.66 -0.16 25.07
N GLN A 7 10.98 -0.19 25.30
CA GLN A 7 11.96 0.12 24.26
C GLN A 7 11.91 -0.84 23.09
N GLU A 8 11.72 -2.14 23.36
CA GLU A 8 11.61 -3.15 22.30
C GLU A 8 10.39 -2.93 21.41
N ILE A 9 9.24 -2.61 22.00
CA ILE A 9 8.01 -2.30 21.27
C ILE A 9 8.18 -1.04 20.40
N ALA A 10 8.80 0.02 20.94
CA ALA A 10 9.07 1.23 20.17
C ALA A 10 9.98 0.95 18.96
N ARG A 11 11.04 0.15 19.15
CA ARG A 11 11.93 -0.27 18.06
C ARG A 11 11.22 -1.08 16.98
N LEU A 12 10.36 -2.03 17.37
CA LEU A 12 9.62 -2.88 16.42
C LEU A 12 8.57 -2.09 15.61
N THR A 13 7.97 -1.08 16.22
CA THR A 13 6.92 -0.25 15.60
C THR A 13 7.48 0.99 14.89
N ASN A 14 8.81 1.16 14.90
CA ASN A 14 9.49 2.35 14.43
C ASN A 14 9.03 3.64 15.15
N GLY A 15 8.51 3.49 16.37
CA GLY A 15 8.10 4.57 17.25
C GLY A 15 9.23 5.00 18.19
N ALA A 16 9.01 6.07 18.96
CA ALA A 16 9.96 6.59 19.94
C ALA A 16 9.52 6.25 21.36
N TYR A 17 10.45 5.74 22.18
CA TYR A 17 10.24 5.52 23.61
C TYR A 17 10.68 6.76 24.40
N PHE A 18 9.82 7.26 25.28
CA PHE A 18 10.10 8.40 26.14
C PHE A 18 9.97 7.98 27.61
N TYR A 19 11.01 8.20 28.39
CA TYR A 19 11.02 7.92 29.82
C TYR A 19 10.17 8.99 30.54
N ALA A 20 9.05 8.57 31.13
CA ALA A 20 8.08 9.47 31.75
C ALA A 20 8.46 9.79 33.20
N GLU A 21 9.41 10.70 33.40
CA GLU A 21 9.70 11.27 34.73
C GLU A 21 9.00 12.64 34.92
N ASP A 22 8.64 13.33 33.84
CA ASP A 22 8.13 14.71 33.89
C ASP A 22 6.94 14.94 32.94
N ALA A 23 5.80 15.35 33.50
CA ALA A 23 4.54 15.55 32.76
C ALA A 23 4.61 16.74 31.77
N ASP A 24 5.54 17.67 31.97
CA ASP A 24 5.74 18.82 31.07
C ASP A 24 6.52 18.44 29.81
N ALA A 25 7.50 17.53 29.91
CA ALA A 25 8.22 17.00 28.74
C ALA A 25 7.29 16.22 27.80
N LEU A 26 6.31 15.50 28.34
CA LEU A 26 5.32 14.76 27.55
C LEU A 26 4.44 15.71 26.70
N ARG A 27 4.15 16.91 27.20
CA ARG A 27 3.33 17.91 26.52
C ARG A 27 4.06 18.56 25.34
N GLU A 28 5.39 18.69 25.44
CA GLU A 28 6.25 19.22 24.37
C GLU A 28 6.50 18.19 23.27
N ILE A 29 6.63 16.91 23.63
CA ILE A 29 6.69 15.79 22.67
C ILE A 29 5.39 15.72 21.86
N TYR A 30 4.23 15.75 22.52
CA TYR A 30 2.91 15.71 21.85
C TYR A 30 2.66 16.91 20.93
N LYS A 31 3.23 18.09 21.23
CA LYS A 31 3.12 19.28 20.36
C LYS A 31 3.84 19.13 19.01
N ASN A 32 4.80 18.22 18.90
CA ASN A 32 5.61 18.01 17.70
C ASN A 32 5.34 16.67 17.00
N ILE A 33 4.28 15.94 17.39
CA ILE A 33 3.84 14.74 16.68
C ILE A 33 3.17 15.18 15.38
N ASP A 34 3.99 15.45 14.38
CA ASP A 34 3.52 15.62 13.01
C ASP A 34 3.30 14.25 12.38
N LEU A 35 2.18 14.07 11.68
CA LEU A 35 1.81 12.82 11.06
C LEU A 35 2.75 12.61 9.86
N GLN A 36 3.83 11.84 10.02
CA GLN A 36 4.69 11.49 8.89
C GLN A 36 3.90 10.60 7.92
N LEU A 37 3.44 11.21 6.82
CA LEU A 37 2.76 10.53 5.72
C LEU A 37 3.74 9.55 5.04
N THR A 38 3.80 8.33 5.57
CA THR A 38 4.60 7.27 4.95
C THR A 38 3.77 6.63 3.85
N ILE A 39 4.13 6.91 2.60
CA ILE A 39 3.52 6.25 1.44
C ILE A 39 4.03 4.80 1.42
N LYS A 40 3.20 3.87 1.86
CA LYS A 40 3.46 2.44 1.71
C LYS A 40 3.12 2.05 0.27
N GLY A 41 4.15 1.69 -0.50
CA GLY A 41 3.95 1.15 -1.85
C GLY A 41 3.37 -0.25 -1.76
N ASP A 42 2.04 -0.36 -1.79
CA ASP A 42 1.39 -1.66 -1.90
C ASP A 42 1.60 -2.23 -3.31
N ALA A 43 1.80 -3.56 -3.38
CA ALA A 43 2.01 -4.24 -4.64
C ALA A 43 0.76 -4.11 -5.52
N MET A 44 0.91 -3.48 -6.68
CA MET A 44 -0.19 -3.35 -7.65
C MET A 44 -0.49 -4.72 -8.28
N GLU A 45 -1.76 -5.11 -8.32
CA GLU A 45 -2.15 -6.41 -8.87
C GLU A 45 -1.92 -6.50 -10.38
N VAL A 46 -1.16 -7.51 -10.82
CA VAL A 46 -0.88 -7.76 -12.24
C VAL A 46 -2.12 -8.28 -12.99
N THR A 47 -3.16 -8.70 -12.27
CA THR A 47 -4.41 -9.26 -12.80
C THR A 47 -5.08 -8.32 -13.80
N ALA A 48 -5.07 -7.01 -13.55
CA ALA A 48 -5.66 -6.03 -14.46
C ALA A 48 -4.97 -6.02 -15.83
N LEU A 49 -3.64 -6.18 -15.85
CA LEU A 49 -2.85 -6.21 -17.08
C LEU A 49 -3.14 -7.48 -17.89
N LEU A 50 -3.26 -8.62 -17.21
CA LEU A 50 -3.60 -9.91 -17.84
C LEU A 50 -5.03 -9.92 -18.38
N ALA A 51 -5.98 -9.36 -17.63
CA ALA A 51 -7.37 -9.21 -18.07
C ALA A 51 -7.46 -8.30 -19.31
N GLY A 52 -6.74 -7.18 -19.31
CA GLY A 52 -6.64 -6.28 -20.46
C GLY A 52 -6.06 -6.96 -21.70
N ALA A 53 -4.97 -7.70 -21.54
CA ALA A 53 -4.36 -8.46 -22.64
C ALA A 53 -5.32 -9.52 -23.20
N SER A 54 -6.05 -10.23 -22.34
CA SER A 54 -7.02 -11.25 -22.74
C SER A 54 -8.19 -10.64 -23.51
N PHE A 55 -8.70 -9.49 -23.05
CA PHE A 55 -9.76 -8.75 -23.74
C PHE A 55 -9.30 -8.29 -25.13
N PHE A 56 -8.07 -7.78 -25.25
CA PHE A 56 -7.50 -7.38 -26.53
C PHE A 56 -7.38 -8.56 -27.49
N MET A 57 -6.91 -9.72 -27.00
CA MET A 57 -6.84 -10.96 -27.79
C MET A 57 -8.22 -11.40 -28.29
N LEU A 58 -9.25 -11.28 -27.43
CA LEU A 58 -10.65 -11.57 -27.78
C LEU A 58 -11.18 -10.65 -28.88
N LEU A 59 -10.88 -9.35 -28.82
CA LEU A 59 -11.27 -8.40 -29.87
C LEU A 59 -10.64 -8.75 -31.21
N ILE A 60 -9.35 -9.09 -31.23
CA ILE A 60 -8.66 -9.52 -32.45
C ILE A 60 -9.30 -10.79 -32.98
N GLY A 61 -9.48 -11.81 -32.14
CA GLY A 61 -10.09 -13.08 -32.53
C GLY A 61 -11.53 -12.91 -33.04
N GLY A 62 -12.30 -12.02 -32.41
CA GLY A 62 -13.66 -11.67 -32.82
C GLY A 62 -13.69 -10.97 -34.19
N ALA A 63 -12.82 -9.98 -34.40
CA ALA A 63 -12.68 -9.29 -35.69
C ALA A 63 -12.25 -10.26 -36.80
N PHE A 64 -11.28 -11.13 -36.52
CA PHE A 64 -10.84 -12.15 -37.46
C PHE A 64 -11.93 -13.18 -37.75
N SER A 65 -12.72 -13.57 -36.74
CA SER A 65 -13.87 -14.45 -36.92
C SER A 65 -14.92 -13.83 -37.82
N MET A 66 -15.24 -12.54 -37.65
CA MET A 66 -16.18 -11.82 -38.53
C MET A 66 -15.66 -11.74 -39.98
N TYR A 67 -14.35 -11.49 -40.14
CA TYR A 67 -13.69 -11.43 -41.46
C TYR A 67 -13.65 -12.79 -42.16
N TRP A 68 -13.37 -13.89 -41.43
CA TRP A 68 -13.19 -15.22 -42.02
C TRP A 68 -14.48 -16.03 -42.18
N LEU A 69 -15.40 -15.96 -41.21
CA LEU A 69 -16.70 -16.65 -41.28
C LEU A 69 -17.78 -15.86 -42.06
N GLY A 70 -17.40 -14.77 -42.74
CA GLY A 70 -18.23 -14.17 -43.79
C GLY A 70 -19.57 -13.60 -43.30
N ARG A 71 -19.56 -12.85 -42.18
CA ARG A 71 -20.78 -12.16 -41.69
C ARG A 71 -20.88 -10.70 -42.13
N LEU A 72 -20.01 -10.28 -43.05
CA LEU A 72 -20.03 -8.96 -43.66
C LEU A 72 -20.39 -9.17 -45.15
N PRO A 73 -21.57 -8.71 -45.62
CA PRO A 73 -21.85 -8.64 -47.05
C PRO A 73 -20.92 -7.65 -47.76
#